data_AF-A0A1G7R9D9-F1
#
_entry.id   AF-A0A1G7R9D9-F1
#
_cell.length_a   1.000
_cell.length_b   1.000
_cell.length_c   1.000
_cell.angle_alpha   90.00
_cell.angle_beta   90.00
_cell.angle_gamma   90.00
#
_symmetry.space_group_name_H-M   'P 1'
#
loop_
_entity.id
_entity.type
_entity.pdbx_description
1 polymer ?
#
loop_
_entity_poly.entity_id
_entity_poly.type
_entity_poly.pdbx_seq_one_letter_code
_entity_poly.pdbx_strand_id
1 'polypeptide(L)'
;MLPLCKFYRYLIYRLYHFREDTPVVNTVLILGYIHFSLILLILFIVHTFTPFDVWPDWHAYNMRLIAIVFLGLHFPLFYNKKKWKAINNEFKGESPRHRKIGTIIVLVYLLGTTFLLFTLPVLYDIYRDSLK
;
A
#
# COMPACT_ATOMS: atom_id res chain seq x y z
N MET A 1 10.80 -15.26 10.92
CA MET A 1 9.94 -14.36 10.13
C MET A 1 8.53 -14.41 10.71
N LEU A 2 7.83 -13.28 10.83
CA LEU A 2 6.42 -13.28 11.25
C LEU A 2 5.56 -13.85 10.11
N PRO A 3 4.47 -14.60 10.42
CA PRO A 3 3.52 -15.00 9.39
C PRO A 3 2.97 -13.76 8.68
N LEU A 4 2.73 -13.84 7.36
CA LEU A 4 2.41 -12.70 6.49
C LEU A 4 1.31 -11.79 7.08
N CYS A 5 0.26 -12.41 7.62
CA CYS A 5 -0.84 -11.72 8.30
C CYS A 5 -0.39 -10.91 9.52
N LYS A 6 0.53 -11.44 10.33
CA LYS A 6 1.07 -10.76 11.52
C LYS A 6 2.06 -9.66 11.16
N PHE A 7 2.87 -9.85 10.12
CA PHE A 7 3.71 -8.79 9.57
C PHE A 7 2.87 -7.60 9.09
N TYR A 8 1.80 -7.88 8.35
CA TYR A 8 0.93 -6.83 7.84
C TYR A 8 0.19 -6.07 8.97
N ARG A 9 -0.30 -6.78 10.00
CA ARG A 9 -0.86 -6.14 11.21
C ARG A 9 0.18 -5.29 11.94
N TYR A 10 1.44 -5.75 12.02
CA TYR A 10 2.52 -4.98 12.61
C TYR A 10 2.81 -3.71 11.80
N LEU A 11 2.78 -3.79 10.48
CA LEU A 11 2.96 -2.62 9.61
C LEU A 11 1.86 -1.57 9.83
N ILE A 12 0.60 -2.00 9.90
CA ILE A 12 -0.53 -1.12 10.24
C ILE A 12 -0.31 -0.47 11.61
N TYR A 13 0.05 -1.26 12.63
CA TYR A 13 0.32 -0.77 13.98
C TYR A 13 1.42 0.29 14.01
N ARG A 14 2.53 0.03 13.30
CA ARG A 14 3.69 0.93 13.26
C ARG A 14 3.41 2.19 12.45
N LEU A 15 2.64 2.10 11.38
CA LEU A 15 2.21 3.26 10.59
C LEU A 15 1.26 4.16 11.38
N TYR A 16 0.39 3.58 12.21
CA TYR A 16 -0.49 4.33 13.10
C TYR A 16 0.25 4.98 14.28
N HIS A 17 1.27 4.32 14.84
CA HIS A 17 2.11 4.91 15.88
C HIS A 17 3.38 5.58 15.31
N PHE A 18 3.37 5.96 14.02
CA PHE A 18 4.52 6.57 13.38
C PHE A 18 4.81 7.96 13.98
N ARG A 19 3.75 8.73 14.22
CA ARG A 19 3.71 9.88 15.13
C ARG A 19 2.68 9.61 16.23
N GLU A 20 2.91 10.17 17.41
CA GLU A 20 2.10 9.89 18.61
C GLU A 20 0.61 10.22 18.41
N ASP A 21 0.29 11.22 17.58
CA ASP A 21 -1.08 11.67 17.32
C ASP A 21 -1.57 11.37 15.90
N THR A 22 -1.05 10.34 15.24
CA THR A 22 -1.51 10.02 13.87
C THR A 22 -2.97 9.56 13.91
N PRO A 23 -3.92 10.25 13.24
CA PRO A 23 -5.31 9.80 13.20
C PRO A 23 -5.42 8.46 12.47
N VAL A 24 -6.27 7.55 12.96
CA VAL A 24 -6.56 6.26 12.30
C VAL A 24 -6.94 6.46 10.83
N VAL A 25 -7.71 7.52 10.55
CA VAL A 25 -8.12 7.89 9.18
C VAL A 25 -6.91 8.12 8.28
N ASN A 26 -5.87 8.80 8.75
CA ASN A 26 -4.67 9.06 7.97
C ASN A 26 -3.94 7.75 7.64
N THR A 27 -3.83 6.84 8.60
CA THR A 27 -3.23 5.52 8.36
C THR A 27 -4.02 4.73 7.30
N VAL A 28 -5.35 4.74 7.39
CA VAL A 28 -6.21 4.06 6.40
C VAL A 28 -6.07 4.71 5.02
N LEU A 29 -6.02 6.04 4.93
CA LEU A 29 -5.82 6.75 3.67
C LEU A 29 -4.45 6.46 3.04
N ILE A 30 -3.38 6.45 3.82
CA ILE A 30 -2.03 6.12 3.33
C ILE A 30 -2.00 4.69 2.79
N LEU A 31 -2.55 3.72 3.55
CA LEU A 31 -2.65 2.34 3.09
C LEU A 31 -3.54 2.21 1.86
N GLY A 32 -4.63 2.99 1.79
CA GLY A 32 -5.51 3.07 0.63
C GLY A 32 -4.75 3.51 -0.61
N TYR A 33 -4.05 4.63 -0.53
CA TYR A 33 -3.22 5.14 -1.63
C TYR A 33 -2.17 4.11 -2.09
N ILE A 34 -1.45 3.50 -1.14
CA ILE A 34 -0.43 2.49 -1.45
C ILE A 34 -1.04 1.28 -2.16
N HIS A 35 -2.13 0.71 -1.63
CA HIS A 35 -2.78 -0.43 -2.24
C HIS A 35 -3.34 -0.09 -3.62
N PHE A 36 -3.94 1.09 -3.78
CA PHE A 36 -4.46 1.55 -5.05
C PHE A 36 -3.35 1.63 -6.11
N SER A 37 -2.23 2.26 -5.78
CA SER A 37 -1.07 2.35 -6.67
C SER A 37 -0.46 0.97 -6.98
N LEU A 38 -0.40 0.07 -6.01
CA LEU A 38 0.05 -1.31 -6.23
C LEU A 38 -0.89 -2.10 -7.15
N ILE A 39 -2.21 -1.88 -7.06
CA ILE A 39 -3.17 -2.49 -7.98
C ILE A 39 -2.96 -1.96 -9.40
N LEU A 40 -2.77 -0.65 -9.58
CA LEU A 40 -2.46 -0.06 -10.89
C LEU A 40 -1.16 -0.64 -11.47
N LEU A 41 -0.14 -0.82 -10.64
CA LEU A 41 1.11 -1.46 -11.06
C LEU A 41 0.91 -2.91 -11.48
N ILE A 42 0.11 -3.69 -10.73
CA ILE A 42 -0.22 -5.07 -11.12
C ILE A 42 -0.98 -5.08 -12.44
N LEU A 43 -1.97 -4.20 -12.62
CA LEU A 43 -2.69 -4.07 -13.89
C LEU A 43 -1.76 -3.71 -15.05
N PHE A 44 -0.76 -2.86 -14.80
CA PHE A 44 0.24 -2.47 -15.80
C PHE A 44 1.08 -3.66 -16.24
N ILE A 45 1.56 -4.44 -15.27
CA ILE A 45 2.31 -5.67 -15.52
C ILE A 45 1.42 -6.67 -16.29
N VAL A 46 0.18 -6.91 -15.86
CA VAL A 46 -0.72 -7.85 -16.55
C VAL A 46 -1.00 -7.40 -17.98
N HIS A 47 -1.30 -6.12 -18.20
CA HIS A 47 -1.49 -5.57 -19.55
C HIS A 47 -0.24 -5.75 -20.42
N THR A 48 0.95 -5.58 -19.83
CA THR A 48 2.22 -5.73 -20.53
C THR A 48 2.46 -7.16 -21.00
N PHE A 49 2.11 -8.15 -20.19
CA PHE A 49 2.43 -9.56 -20.44
C PHE A 49 1.28 -10.39 -21.00
N THR A 50 0.12 -9.78 -21.25
CA THR A 50 -1.04 -10.49 -21.79
C THR A 50 -1.58 -9.79 -23.04
N PRO A 51 -2.17 -10.52 -23.99
CA PRO A 51 -2.76 -9.94 -25.19
C PRO A 51 -4.12 -9.26 -24.93
N PHE A 52 -4.62 -9.29 -23.69
CA PHE A 52 -5.93 -8.76 -23.33
C PHE A 52 -5.80 -7.31 -22.86
N ASP A 53 -6.73 -6.46 -23.29
CA ASP A 53 -6.81 -5.11 -22.77
C ASP A 53 -7.46 -5.13 -21.38
N VAL A 54 -6.61 -5.13 -20.35
CA VAL A 54 -6.99 -5.02 -18.94
C VAL A 54 -6.76 -3.60 -18.40
N TRP A 55 -6.29 -2.68 -19.24
CA TRP A 55 -5.92 -1.34 -18.81
C TRP A 55 -7.19 -0.47 -18.75
N PRO A 56 -7.48 0.19 -17.62
CA PRO A 56 -8.69 1.00 -17.53
C PRO A 56 -8.57 2.21 -18.44
N ASP A 57 -9.68 2.56 -19.10
CA ASP A 57 -9.76 3.74 -19.96
C ASP A 57 -9.47 5.02 -19.16
N TRP A 58 -8.48 5.80 -19.61
CA TRP A 58 -7.88 6.93 -18.89
C TRP A 58 -8.72 8.21 -18.92
N HIS A 59 -9.97 8.14 -19.38
CA HIS A 59 -10.90 9.23 -19.18
C HIS A 59 -10.93 9.62 -17.69
N ALA A 60 -10.53 10.87 -17.40
CA ALA A 60 -10.30 11.35 -16.04
C ALA A 60 -11.52 11.15 -15.11
N TYR A 61 -12.73 11.11 -15.69
CA TYR A 61 -13.96 10.76 -14.99
C TYR A 61 -13.97 9.31 -14.47
N ASN A 62 -13.60 8.34 -15.30
CA ASN A 62 -13.57 6.92 -14.97
C ASN A 62 -12.53 6.64 -13.87
N MET A 63 -11.32 7.22 -14.00
CA MET A 63 -10.26 7.04 -12.99
C MET A 63 -10.63 7.63 -11.62
N ARG A 64 -11.28 8.80 -11.59
CA ARG A 64 -11.78 9.39 -10.35
C ARG A 64 -12.87 8.52 -9.73
N LEU A 65 -13.80 8.02 -10.54
CA LEU A 65 -14.86 7.13 -10.08
C LEU A 65 -14.28 5.83 -9.48
N ILE A 66 -13.33 5.20 -10.17
CA ILE A 66 -12.63 3.99 -9.69
C ILE A 66 -11.92 4.27 -8.36
N ALA A 67 -11.20 5.39 -8.25
CA ALA A 67 -10.51 5.76 -7.01
C ALA A 67 -11.50 6.01 -5.85
N ILE A 68 -12.62 6.67 -6.11
CA ILE A 68 -13.67 6.92 -5.10
C ILE A 68 -14.31 5.61 -4.64
N VAL A 69 -14.67 4.73 -5.58
CA VAL A 69 -15.24 3.41 -5.26
C VAL A 69 -14.23 2.57 -4.48
N PHE A 70 -12.97 2.56 -4.90
CA PHE A 70 -11.90 1.86 -4.21
C PHE A 70 -11.74 2.35 -2.77
N LEU A 71 -11.63 3.66 -2.56
CA LEU A 71 -11.52 4.24 -1.22
C LEU A 71 -12.78 3.96 -0.38
N GLY A 72 -13.97 4.06 -0.98
CA GLY A 72 -15.24 3.77 -0.34
C GLY A 72 -15.37 2.31 0.13
N LEU A 73 -14.80 1.35 -0.60
CA LEU A 73 -14.74 -0.06 -0.22
C LEU A 73 -13.58 -0.37 0.74
N HIS A 74 -12.43 0.28 0.53
CA HIS A 74 -11.24 0.11 1.37
C HIS A 74 -11.49 0.62 2.79
N PHE A 75 -12.09 1.79 2.92
CA PHE A 75 -12.33 2.42 4.22
C PHE A 75 -13.05 1.51 5.23
N PRO A 76 -14.23 0.91 4.96
CA PRO A 76 -14.90 0.04 5.93
C PRO A 76 -14.16 -1.28 6.22
N LEU A 77 -13.37 -1.79 5.26
CA LEU A 77 -12.59 -3.02 5.47
C LEU A 77 -11.48 -2.83 6.51
N PHE A 78 -10.85 -1.65 6.48
CA PHE A 78 -9.69 -1.31 7.31
C PHE A 78 -10.04 -0.44 8.51
N TYR A 79 -11.05 0.42 8.45
CA TYR A 79 -11.55 1.26 9.53
C TYR A 79 -12.50 0.49 10.46
N ASN A 80 -11.99 -0.56 11.12
CA ASN A 80 -12.75 -1.32 12.11
C ASN A 80 -12.15 -1.15 13.51
N LYS A 81 -12.79 -0.34 14.36
CA LYS A 81 -12.31 -0.01 15.72
C LYS A 81 -11.95 -1.26 16.56
N LYS A 82 -12.69 -2.36 16.42
CA LYS A 82 -12.39 -3.62 17.14
C LYS A 82 -11.08 -4.24 16.65
N LYS A 83 -10.85 -4.29 15.33
CA LYS A 83 -9.59 -4.77 14.74
C LYS A 83 -8.41 -3.90 15.19
N TRP A 84 -8.57 -2.58 15.17
CA TRP A 84 -7.55 -1.65 15.63
C TRP A 84 -7.17 -1.83 17.09
N LYS A 85 -8.16 -2.00 17.97
CA LYS A 85 -7.91 -2.29 19.40
C LYS A 85 -7.18 -3.63 19.57
N ALA A 86 -7.55 -4.66 18.80
CA ALA A 86 -6.87 -5.96 18.83
C ALA A 86 -5.42 -5.86 18.36
N ILE A 87 -5.16 -5.16 17.25
CA ILE A 87 -3.80 -4.89 16.74
C ILE A 87 -2.99 -4.09 17.77
N ASN A 88 -3.58 -3.05 18.36
CA ASN A 88 -2.89 -2.25 19.37
C ASN A 88 -2.51 -3.09 20.59
N ASN A 89 -3.42 -3.93 21.08
CA ASN A 89 -3.16 -4.83 22.18
C ASN A 89 -2.10 -5.90 21.84
N GLU A 90 -2.07 -6.40 20.60
CA GLU A 90 -1.10 -7.42 20.12
C GLU A 90 0.34 -6.93 20.21
N PHE A 91 0.58 -5.64 19.99
CA PHE A 91 1.92 -5.04 19.96
C PHE A 91 2.16 -4.03 21.11
N LYS A 92 1.22 -3.96 22.07
CA LYS A 92 1.32 -3.08 23.24
C LYS A 92 2.52 -3.51 24.09
N GLY A 93 3.42 -2.56 24.37
CA GLY A 93 4.62 -2.83 25.18
C GLY A 93 5.81 -3.38 24.41
N GLU A 94 5.87 -3.20 23.08
CA GLU A 94 7.07 -3.53 22.32
C GLU A 94 8.31 -2.80 22.89
N SER A 95 9.47 -3.49 22.88
CA SER A 95 10.70 -2.89 23.40
C SER A 95 11.17 -1.71 22.53
N PRO A 96 11.93 -0.74 23.08
CA PRO A 96 12.44 0.40 22.30
C PRO A 96 13.24 -0.02 21.07
N ARG A 97 13.93 -1.16 21.14
CA ARG A 97 14.67 -1.74 20.02
C ARG A 97 13.73 -2.22 18.91
N HIS A 98 12.67 -2.94 19.25
CA HIS A 98 11.65 -3.38 18.28
C HIS A 98 10.94 -2.19 17.64
N ARG A 99 10.63 -1.16 18.44
CA ARG A 99 10.04 0.10 17.93
C ARG A 99 10.89 0.72 16.82
N LYS A 100 12.21 0.83 17.01
CA LYS A 100 13.15 1.36 16.01
C LYS A 100 13.18 0.51 14.74
N ILE A 101 13.27 -0.81 14.88
CA ILE A 101 13.25 -1.74 13.74
C ILE A 101 11.92 -1.63 12.98
N GLY A 102 10.80 -1.56 13.69
CA GLY A 102 9.48 -1.38 13.09
C GLY A 102 9.35 -0.08 12.30
N THR A 103 9.96 1.01 12.78
CA THR A 103 10.03 2.26 12.03
C THR A 103 10.82 2.10 10.73
N ILE A 104 11.97 1.42 10.76
CA ILE A 104 12.75 1.12 9.55
C ILE A 104 11.92 0.29 8.57
N ILE A 105 11.21 -0.74 9.06
CA ILE A 105 10.33 -1.57 8.22
C ILE A 105 9.26 -0.72 7.53
N VAL A 106 8.60 0.19 8.25
CA VAL A 106 7.61 1.09 7.65
C VAL A 106 8.26 2.00 6.61
N LEU A 107 9.43 2.58 6.90
CA LEU A 107 10.13 3.43 5.94
C LEU A 107 10.53 2.65 4.68
N VAL A 108 11.08 1.45 4.82
CA VAL A 108 11.42 0.57 3.69
C VAL A 108 10.17 0.20 2.91
N TYR A 109 9.04 -0.04 3.56
CA TYR A 109 7.78 -0.30 2.87
C TYR A 109 7.29 0.92 2.07
N LEU A 110 7.27 2.10 2.68
CA LEU A 110 6.80 3.34 2.03
C LEU A 110 7.73 3.75 0.87
N LEU A 111 9.04 3.81 1.14
CA LEU A 111 10.04 4.17 0.14
C LEU A 111 10.14 3.08 -0.92
N GLY A 112 10.22 1.81 -0.54
CA GLY A 112 10.30 0.69 -1.47
C GLY A 112 9.10 0.63 -2.41
N THR A 113 7.88 0.84 -1.89
CA THR A 113 6.69 0.95 -2.75
C THR A 113 6.81 2.14 -3.69
N THR A 114 7.23 3.30 -3.19
CA THR A 114 7.41 4.50 -4.04
C THR A 114 8.42 4.24 -5.15
N PHE A 115 9.60 3.71 -4.82
CA PHE A 115 10.62 3.34 -5.80
C PHE A 115 10.07 2.36 -6.83
N LEU A 116 9.41 1.29 -6.39
CA LEU A 116 8.81 0.27 -7.27
C LEU A 116 7.85 0.88 -8.31
N LEU A 117 7.02 1.84 -7.87
CA LEU A 117 6.05 2.51 -8.74
C LEU A 117 6.69 3.36 -9.84
N PHE A 118 7.91 3.88 -9.62
CA PHE A 118 8.63 4.67 -10.62
C PHE A 118 9.60 3.84 -11.46
N THR A 119 10.31 2.89 -10.85
CA THR A 119 11.36 2.14 -11.54
C THR A 119 10.79 1.15 -12.56
N LEU A 120 9.69 0.45 -12.24
CA LEU A 120 9.15 -0.57 -13.13
C LEU A 120 8.62 -0.01 -14.45
N PRO A 121 7.81 1.08 -14.48
CA PRO A 121 7.38 1.67 -15.73
C PRO A 121 8.55 2.21 -16.58
N VAL A 122 9.55 2.82 -15.95
CA VAL A 122 10.75 3.33 -16.65
C VAL A 122 11.58 2.18 -17.23
N LEU A 123 11.82 1.12 -16.47
CA LEU A 123 12.54 -0.06 -16.95
C LEU A 123 11.78 -0.74 -18.11
N TYR A 124 10.45 -0.79 -18.03
CA TYR A 124 9.63 -1.29 -19.11
C TYR A 124 9.78 -0.44 -20.38
N ASP A 125 9.75 0.89 -20.24
CA ASP A 125 9.90 1.79 -21.38
C ASP A 125 11.24 1.60 -22.10
N ILE A 126 12.33 1.54 -21.33
CA ILE A 126 13.68 1.25 -21.82
C ILE A 126 13.74 -0.11 -22.53
N TYR A 127 13.17 -1.16 -21.92
CA TYR A 127 13.14 -2.50 -22.51
C TYR A 127 12.36 -2.53 -23.82
N ARG A 128 11.19 -1.90 -23.86
CA ARG A 128 10.34 -1.79 -25.04
C ARG A 128 11.08 -1.12 -26.21
N ASP A 129 11.82 -0.05 -25.93
CA ASP A 129 12.58 0.64 -26.98
C ASP A 129 13.79 -0.15 -27.47
N SER A 130 14.38 -1.03 -26.65
CA SER A 130 15.45 -1.93 -27.08
C SER A 130 15.01 -3.07 -28.02
N LEU A 131 13.71 -3.34 -28.10
CA LEU A 131 13.12 -4.37 -28.95
C LEU A 131 12.67 -3.86 -30.33
N LYS A 132 12.68 -2.53 -30.53
CA LYS A 132 12.36 -1.89 -31.82
C LYS A 132 13.63 -1.72 -32.64
#